data_AF-A0A968CZP1-F1
#
_entry.id   AF-A0A968CZP1-F1
#
_cell.length_a   1.000
_cell.length_b   1.000
_cell.length_c   1.000
_cell.angle_alpha   90.00
_cell.angle_beta   90.00
_cell.angle_gamma   90.00
#
_symmetry.space_group_name_H-M   'P 1'
#
loop_
_entity.id
_entity.type
_entity.pdbx_description
1 polymer ?
#
loop_
_entity_poly.entity_id
_entity_poly.type
_entity_poly.pdbx_seq_one_letter_code
_entity_poly.pdbx_strand_id
1 'polypeptide(L)' 'MIKLTRHAKNNMRVYKIAIEDIKFAIGDSETKERQNDKTIVLKKVKNKFENMPLKVVYKVEDDKLILITTYALKKRTR' A
#
# COMPACT_ATOMS: atom_id res chain seq x y z
N MET A 1 13.76 5.54 4.93
CA MET A 1 14.07 4.17 4.45
C MET A 1 12.84 3.28 4.63
N ILE A 2 12.44 2.49 3.62
CA ILE A 2 11.24 1.63 3.71
C ILE A 2 11.65 0.22 4.13
N LYS A 3 11.12 -0.26 5.26
CA LYS A 3 11.30 -1.63 5.74
C LYS A 3 10.09 -2.48 5.35
N LEU A 4 10.31 -3.50 4.52
CA LEU A 4 9.26 -4.40 4.04
C LEU A 4 9.13 -5.62 4.97
N THR A 5 7.95 -5.84 5.54
CA THR A 5 7.66 -7.09 6.26
C THR A 5 7.57 -8.29 5.31
N ARG A 6 7.70 -9.52 5.83
CA ARG A 6 7.54 -10.76 5.04
C ARG A 6 6.18 -10.80 4.33
N HIS A 7 5.13 -10.38 5.02
CA HIS A 7 3.78 -10.35 4.48
C HIS A 7 3.65 -9.34 3.32
N ALA A 8 4.18 -8.12 3.50
CA ALA A 8 4.20 -7.13 2.44
C ALA A 8 4.99 -7.59 1.20
N LYS A 9 6.17 -8.20 1.40
CA LYS A 9 6.97 -8.77 0.29
C LYS A 9 6.21 -9.81 -0.51
N ASN A 10 5.47 -10.70 0.18
CA ASN A 10 4.68 -11.72 -0.50
C ASN A 10 3.56 -11.10 -1.32
N ASN A 11 2.80 -10.14 -0.76
CA ASN A 11 1.73 -9.50 -1.50
C ASN A 11 2.26 -8.66 -2.67
N MET A 12 3.39 -7.99 -2.52
CA MET A 12 4.04 -7.30 -3.64
C MET A 12 4.34 -8.25 -4.80
N ARG A 13 4.84 -9.46 -4.51
CA ARG A 13 5.08 -10.50 -5.53
C ARG A 13 3.78 -10.98 -6.18
N VAL A 14 2.73 -11.25 -5.39
CA VAL A 14 1.44 -11.75 -5.87
C VAL A 14 0.73 -10.74 -6.76
N TYR A 15 0.66 -9.48 -6.32
CA TYR A 15 -0.05 -8.42 -7.03
C TYR A 15 0.85 -7.63 -8.00
N LYS A 16 2.11 -8.06 -8.19
CA LYS A 16 3.11 -7.37 -9.03
C LYS A 16 3.24 -5.87 -8.69
N ILE A 17 3.24 -5.55 -7.40
CA ILE A 17 3.35 -4.17 -6.89
C ILE A 17 4.83 -3.81 -6.77
N ALA A 18 5.23 -2.71 -7.40
CA ALA A 18 6.60 -2.20 -7.31
C ALA A 18 6.75 -1.23 -6.12
N ILE A 19 8.00 -0.97 -5.69
CA ILE A 19 8.26 -0.01 -4.60
C ILE A 19 7.83 1.40 -5.02
N GLU A 20 7.96 1.72 -6.30
CA GLU A 20 7.56 2.99 -6.89
C GLU A 20 6.05 3.20 -6.75
N ASP A 21 5.24 2.15 -6.92
CA ASP A 21 3.78 2.23 -6.75
C ASP A 21 3.41 2.56 -5.30
N ILE A 22 4.16 2.01 -4.34
CA ILE A 22 3.96 2.26 -2.90
C ILE A 22 4.36 3.71 -2.56
N LYS A 23 5.51 4.17 -3.06
CA LYS A 23 5.96 5.56 -2.88
C LYS A 23 4.96 6.54 -3.48
N PHE A 24 4.46 6.24 -4.69
CA PHE A 24 3.44 7.03 -5.35
C PHE A 24 2.15 7.10 -4.53
N ALA A 25 1.67 5.95 -4.05
CA ALA A 25 0.48 5.90 -3.21
C ALA A 25 0.64 6.71 -1.91
N ILE A 26 1.80 6.62 -1.24
CA ILE A 26 2.07 7.35 0.01
C ILE A 26 2.22 8.86 -0.24
N GLY A 27 2.85 9.26 -1.36
CA GLY A 27 3.09 10.66 -1.68
C GLY A 27 1.85 11.41 -2.17
N ASP A 28 0.97 10.75 -2.93
CA ASP A 28 -0.22 11.34 -3.54
C ASP A 28 -1.48 10.51 -3.20
N SER A 29 -1.70 10.23 -1.91
CA SER A 29 -2.83 9.41 -1.47
C SER A 29 -4.18 10.09 -1.70
N GLU A 30 -5.13 9.44 -2.36
CA GLU A 30 -6.52 9.93 -2.46
C GLU A 30 -7.23 9.85 -1.10
N THR A 31 -6.91 8.82 -0.32
CA THR A 31 -7.45 8.64 1.02
C THR A 31 -6.33 8.23 1.94
N LYS A 32 -6.23 8.92 3.09
CA LYS A 32 -5.28 8.64 4.15
C LYS A 32 -6.03 8.58 5.47
N GLU A 33 -6.06 7.40 6.05
CA GLU A 33 -6.67 7.16 7.35
C GLU A 33 -5.60 6.71 8.33
N ARG A 34 -5.58 7.31 9.53
CA ARG A 34 -4.71 6.86 10.61
C ARG A 34 -5.55 6.06 11.60
N GLN A 35 -5.25 4.77 11.74
CA GLN A 35 -5.81 3.90 12.77
C GLN A 35 -4.71 3.53 13.76
N ASN A 36 -4.77 4.11 14.96
CA ASN A 36 -3.79 3.90 16.03
C ASN A 36 -2.35 4.22 15.57
N ASP A 37 -1.48 3.20 15.57
CA ASP A 37 -0.09 3.23 15.14
C ASP A 37 0.10 3.08 13.62
N LYS A 38 -0.99 2.79 12.88
CA LYS A 38 -0.94 2.47 11.45
C LYS A 38 -1.58 3.56 10.62
N THR A 39 -0.99 3.78 9.47
CA THR A 39 -1.55 4.61 8.41
C THR A 39 -1.98 3.71 7.26
N ILE A 40 -3.24 3.87 6.86
CA ILE A 40 -3.85 3.20 5.72
C ILE A 40 -3.99 4.24 4.63
N VAL A 41 -3.48 3.90 3.46
CA VAL A 41 -3.54 4.72 2.27
C VAL A 41 -4.24 3.96 1.17
N LEU A 42 -5.15 4.63 0.48
CA LEU A 42 -5.79 4.15 -0.73
C LEU A 42 -5.44 5.07 -1.89
N LYS A 43 -5.02 4.47 -3.00
CA LYS A 43 -4.76 5.19 -4.25
C LYS A 43 -5.13 4.34 -5.44
N LYS A 44 -5.93 4.86 -6.36
CA LYS A 44 -6.12 4.27 -7.68
C LYS A 44 -4.93 4.61 -8.55
N VAL A 45 -4.24 3.57 -9.01
CA VAL A 45 -3.17 3.71 -10.00
C VAL A 45 -3.77 3.43 -11.37
N LYS A 46 -3.93 4.47 -12.19
CA LYS A 46 -4.53 4.36 -13.53
C LYS A 46 -3.79 3.30 -14.36
N ASN A 47 -4.54 2.46 -15.08
CA ASN A 47 -4.00 1.40 -15.95
C ASN A 47 -3.13 0.35 -15.23
N LYS A 48 -3.21 0.25 -13.90
CA LYS A 48 -2.60 -0.82 -13.11
C LYS A 48 -3.64 -1.50 -12.24
N PHE A 49 -3.32 -2.73 -11.82
CA PHE A 49 -4.13 -3.50 -10.87
C PHE A 49 -5.61 -3.61 -11.28
N GLU A 50 -5.90 -3.73 -12.57
CA GLU A 50 -7.29 -3.80 -13.10
C GLU A 50 -8.15 -2.58 -12.66
N ASN A 51 -7.55 -1.40 -12.57
CA ASN A 51 -8.17 -0.15 -12.07
C ASN A 51 -8.70 -0.24 -10.62
N MET A 52 -8.21 -1.22 -9.86
CA MET A 52 -8.51 -1.36 -8.44
C MET A 52 -7.65 -0.39 -7.62
N PRO A 53 -8.18 0.15 -6.50
CA PRO A 53 -7.38 0.96 -5.60
C PRO A 53 -6.31 0.09 -4.92
N LEU A 54 -5.07 0.56 -4.95
CA LEU A 54 -3.97 0.02 -4.18
C LEU A 54 -4.13 0.43 -2.72
N LYS A 55 -4.27 -0.56 -1.84
CA LYS A 55 -4.20 -0.33 -0.39
C LYS A 55 -2.77 -0.49 0.07
N VAL A 56 -2.30 0.48 0.84
CA VAL A 56 -0.97 0.49 1.46
C VAL A 56 -1.19 0.70 2.95
N VAL A 57 -0.64 -0.21 3.78
CA VAL A 57 -0.69 -0.09 5.23
C VAL A 57 0.73 -0.05 5.75
N TYR A 58 1.07 1.05 6.40
CA TYR A 58 2.39 1.27 6.95
C TYR A 58 2.32 1.89 8.34
N LYS A 59 3.39 1.75 9.11
CA LYS A 59 3.61 2.53 10.33
C LYS A 59 4.94 3.26 10.25
N VAL A 60 5.08 4.33 11.02
CA VAL A 60 6.32 5.09 11.13
C VAL A 60 6.86 4.86 12.53
N GLU A 61 8.05 4.25 12.63
CA GLU A 61 8.78 4.01 13.89
C GLU A 61 10.24 4.44 13.67
N ASP A 62 10.80 5.25 14.58
CA ASP A 62 12.20 5.72 14.54
C ASP A 62 12.65 6.20 13.15
N ASP A 63 11.86 7.10 12.53
CA ASP A 63 12.06 7.62 11.17
C ASP A 63 12.11 6.56 10.04
N LYS A 64 11.69 5.32 10.34
CA LYS A 64 11.58 4.23 9.38
C LYS A 64 10.13 3.97 9.04
N LEU A 65 9.85 3.89 7.74
CA LEU A 65 8.54 3.53 7.23
C LEU A 65 8.47 2.01 7.13
N ILE A 66 7.69 1.38 8.01
CA ILE A 66 7.52 -0.06 8.06
C ILE A 66 6.25 -0.42 7.30
N LEU A 67 6.41 -1.06 6.15
CA LEU A 67 5.31 -1.52 5.34
C LEU A 67 4.77 -2.85 5.89
N ILE A 68 3.55 -2.80 6.42
CA ILE A 68 2.87 -3.94 7.03
C ILE A 68 2.22 -4.78 5.93
N THR A 69 1.47 -4.17 5.02
CA THR A 69 0.87 -4.87 3.89
C THR A 69 0.59 -3.92 2.73
N THR A 70 0.52 -4.48 1.52
CA THR A 70 0.04 -3.77 0.34
C THR A 70 -0.66 -4.75 -0.58
N TYR A 71 -1.81 -4.37 -1.14
CA TYR A 71 -2.56 -5.22 -2.07
C TYR A 71 -3.57 -4.39 -2.88
N ALA A 72 -3.91 -4.86 -4.08
CA ALA A 72 -5.01 -4.30 -4.85
C ALA A 72 -6.34 -4.69 -4.20
N LEU A 73 -7.17 -3.72 -3.84
CA LEU A 73 -8.50 -3.97 -3.29
C LEU A 73 -9.42 -4.47 -4.41
N LYS A 74 -9.56 -5.79 -4.51
CA LYS A 74 -10.56 -6.39 -5.38
C LYS A 74 -11.94 -5.87 -4.96
N LYS A 75 -12.62 -5.20 -5.89
CA LYS A 75 -14.03 -4.85 -5.71
C LYS A 75 -14.75 -6.18 -5.50
N ARG A 76 -15.43 -6.34 -4.37
CA ARG A 76 -16.30 -7.50 -4.14
C ARG A 76 -17.42 -7.34 -5.17
N THR A 77 -17.30 -8.02 -6.31
CA THR A 77 -18.40 -8.15 -7.27
C THR A 77 -19.50 -8.85 -6.51
N ARG A 78 -20.56 -8.11 -6.18
CA ARG A 78 -21.82 -8.67 -5.70
C ARG A 78 -22.46 -9.44 -6.83
#